data_AF-A0A2S2NQT2-F1
#
_entry.id   AF-A0A2S2NQT2-F1
#
_cell.length_a   1.000
_cell.length_b   1.000
_cell.length_c   1.000
_cell.angle_alpha   90.00
_cell.angle_beta   90.00
_cell.angle_gamma   90.00
#
_symmetry.space_group_name_H-M   'P 1'
#
loop_
_entity.id
_entity.type
_entity.pdbx_description
1 polymer ?
#
loop_
_entity_poly.entity_id
_entity_poly.type
_entity_poly.pdbx_seq_one_letter_code
_entity_poly.pdbx_strand_id
1 'polypeptide(L)'
;MASMLSFVLENVPSNWEKLSNYDTSYILFDVQDLSIESKHVKAMFDLTLLNINSIRRVQNPFQYGRFKLRQEMLNNNLVETVFHVIHVRDLETALKYTCDYRRYKNGYGFETVNKHPRFYSDAQDAVSNQPASMVNNSCILVVNKISGETKTQSDYYIQYVVFLNKLQ
;
A
#
# COMPACT_ATOMS: atom_id res chain seq x y z
N MET A 1 19.13 -26.69 6.56
CA MET A 1 18.52 -26.22 5.31
C MET A 1 17.67 -25.02 5.68
N ALA A 2 18.03 -23.80 5.23
CA ALA A 2 17.21 -22.62 5.51
C ALA A 2 15.86 -22.76 4.78
N SER A 3 14.75 -22.43 5.43
CA SER A 3 13.45 -22.44 4.78
C SER A 3 13.32 -21.22 3.86
N MET A 4 12.48 -21.30 2.83
CA MET A 4 12.20 -20.13 1.97
C MET A 4 11.73 -18.93 2.80
N LEU A 5 10.95 -19.18 3.86
CA LEU A 5 10.51 -18.14 4.76
C LEU A 5 11.69 -17.50 5.52
N SER A 6 12.62 -18.29 6.07
CA SER A 6 13.77 -17.73 6.79
C SER A 6 14.64 -16.88 5.87
N PHE A 7 14.87 -17.32 4.63
CA PHE A 7 15.59 -16.52 3.63
C PHE A 7 14.90 -15.18 3.34
N VAL A 8 13.58 -15.16 3.16
CA VAL A 8 12.84 -13.91 2.92
C VAL A 8 12.96 -12.98 4.13
N LEU A 9 12.79 -13.50 5.35
CA LEU A 9 12.85 -12.71 6.58
C LEU A 9 14.24 -12.16 6.90
N GLU A 10 15.30 -12.76 6.38
CA GLU A 10 16.67 -12.22 6.46
C GLU A 10 16.89 -11.03 5.50
N ASN A 11 16.02 -10.85 4.50
CA ASN A 11 16.18 -9.88 3.41
C ASN A 11 15.07 -8.81 3.38
N VAL A 12 14.28 -8.67 4.45
CA VAL A 12 13.31 -7.57 4.60
C VAL A 12 14.00 -6.30 5.13
N PRO A 13 13.38 -5.11 5.04
CA PRO A 13 13.94 -3.87 5.59
C PRO A 13 14.29 -4.00 7.07
N SER A 14 15.43 -3.43 7.49
CA SER A 14 15.92 -3.55 8.86
C SER A 14 15.06 -2.81 9.91
N ASN A 15 14.23 -1.88 9.46
CA ASN A 15 13.28 -1.15 10.30
C ASN A 15 11.96 -1.91 10.52
N TRP A 16 11.80 -3.10 9.95
CA TRP A 16 10.64 -3.95 10.22
C TRP A 16 10.73 -4.60 11.59
N GLU A 17 9.58 -4.76 12.26
CA GLU A 17 9.49 -5.55 13.48
C GLU A 17 9.93 -6.99 13.19
N LYS A 18 10.86 -7.47 14.03
CA LYS A 18 11.29 -8.86 14.02
C LYS A 18 10.17 -9.73 14.56
N LEU A 19 9.69 -10.63 13.72
CA LEU A 19 8.66 -11.59 14.07
C LEU A 19 9.24 -12.99 13.96
N SER A 20 8.94 -13.82 14.95
CA SER A 20 9.40 -15.20 14.97
C SER A 20 8.67 -16.05 13.93
N ASN A 21 7.40 -15.75 13.65
CA ASN A 21 6.55 -16.47 12.70
C ASN A 21 5.63 -15.50 11.93
N TYR A 22 5.25 -15.89 10.71
CA TYR A 22 4.19 -15.27 9.92
C TYR A 22 3.11 -16.31 9.64
N ASP A 23 2.04 -16.29 10.43
CA ASP A 23 0.86 -17.16 10.22
C ASP A 23 -0.12 -16.56 9.20
N THR A 24 0.07 -15.29 8.86
CA THR A 24 -0.70 -14.53 7.86
C THR A 24 0.22 -13.96 6.79
N SER A 25 -0.35 -13.67 5.61
CA SER A 25 0.43 -13.12 4.48
C SER A 25 0.98 -11.72 4.77
N TYR A 26 0.36 -10.98 5.70
CA TYR A 26 0.77 -9.64 6.11
C TYR A 26 0.43 -9.40 7.58
N ILE A 27 1.10 -8.43 8.19
CA ILE A 27 0.80 -7.89 9.52
C ILE A 27 0.77 -6.36 9.42
N LEU A 28 -0.13 -5.73 10.19
CA LEU A 28 -0.25 -4.27 10.29
C LEU A 28 0.31 -3.80 11.63
N PHE A 29 1.15 -2.78 11.59
CA PHE A 29 1.66 -2.10 12.77
C PHE A 29 1.13 -0.68 12.79
N ASP A 30 0.51 -0.27 13.89
CA ASP A 30 0.11 1.11 14.09
C ASP A 30 1.37 1.98 14.17
N VAL A 31 1.45 3.00 13.32
CA VAL A 31 2.57 3.94 13.33
C VAL A 31 2.33 4.93 14.46
N GLN A 32 3.26 4.99 15.41
CA GLN A 32 3.16 5.88 16.56
C GLN A 32 3.03 7.34 16.12
N ASP A 33 2.08 8.06 16.72
CA ASP A 33 1.90 9.48 16.45
C ASP A 33 3.18 10.27 16.79
N LEU A 34 3.45 11.33 16.02
CA LEU A 34 4.65 12.20 16.12
C LEU A 34 6.02 11.53 15.85
N SER A 35 6.06 10.23 15.55
CA SER A 35 7.26 9.55 15.09
C SER A 35 7.78 10.14 13.77
N ILE A 36 9.06 9.90 13.45
CA ILE A 36 9.65 10.32 12.17
C ILE A 36 8.89 9.68 11.00
N GLU A 37 8.52 8.41 11.13
CA GLU A 37 7.70 7.68 10.16
C GLU A 37 6.33 8.33 9.99
N SER A 38 5.63 8.65 11.08
CA SER A 38 4.33 9.34 11.03
C SER A 38 4.43 10.69 10.35
N LYS A 39 5.43 11.51 10.70
CA LYS A 39 5.67 12.83 10.07
C LYS A 39 5.93 12.71 8.57
N HIS A 40 6.74 11.73 8.16
CA HIS A 40 7.03 11.48 6.75
C HIS A 40 5.78 11.11 5.96
N VAL A 41 4.95 10.19 6.50
CA VAL A 41 3.70 9.80 5.84
C VAL A 41 2.71 10.96 5.84
N LYS A 42 2.56 11.71 6.95
CA LYS A 42 1.68 12.88 7.02
C LYS A 42 2.03 13.94 5.97
N ALA A 43 3.33 14.19 5.75
CA ALA A 43 3.80 15.14 4.74
C ALA A 43 3.32 14.82 3.31
N MET A 44 3.06 13.54 3.00
CA MET A 44 2.50 13.14 1.71
C MET A 44 1.05 13.60 1.51
N PHE A 45 0.35 13.93 2.60
CA PHE A 45 -1.06 14.31 2.62
C PHE A 45 -1.26 15.78 3.03
N ASP A 46 -0.19 16.58 3.18
CA ASP A 46 -0.27 17.97 3.65
C ASP A 46 -1.14 18.87 2.75
N LEU A 47 -1.23 18.54 1.46
CA LEU A 47 -2.09 19.25 0.50
C LEU A 47 -3.56 18.83 0.57
N THR A 48 -3.87 17.79 1.35
CA THR A 48 -5.24 17.27 1.48
C THR A 48 -6.03 18.06 2.51
N LEU A 49 -7.30 18.34 2.21
CA LEU A 49 -8.25 18.95 3.15
C LEU A 49 -8.85 17.93 4.12
N LEU A 50 -8.20 16.78 4.32
CA LEU A 50 -8.67 15.70 5.17
C LEU A 50 -7.69 15.46 6.32
N ASN A 51 -8.23 15.10 7.48
CA ASN A 51 -7.40 14.73 8.62
C ASN A 51 -7.02 13.25 8.52
N ILE A 52 -5.75 12.94 8.78
CA ILE A 52 -5.31 11.57 8.97
C ILE A 52 -5.79 11.07 10.34
N ASN A 53 -6.64 10.05 10.34
CA ASN A 53 -7.13 9.39 11.54
C ASN A 53 -6.10 8.40 12.10
N SER A 54 -5.55 7.55 11.23
CA SER A 54 -4.55 6.55 11.62
C SER A 54 -3.69 6.15 10.45
N ILE A 55 -2.45 5.76 10.75
CA ILE A 55 -1.47 5.26 9.79
C ILE A 55 -1.04 3.88 10.27
N ARG A 56 -1.10 2.89 9.37
CA ARG A 56 -0.62 1.54 9.64
C ARG A 56 0.45 1.15 8.64
N ARG A 57 1.62 0.74 9.10
CA ARG A 57 2.63 0.14 8.22
C ARG A 57 2.27 -1.31 7.92
N VAL A 58 2.45 -1.68 6.66
CA VAL A 58 2.24 -3.05 6.18
C VAL A 58 3.57 -3.79 6.18
N GLN A 59 3.61 -4.92 6.88
CA GLN A 59 4.68 -5.91 6.71
C GLN A 59 4.14 -7.12 5.96
N ASN A 60 4.44 -7.19 4.67
CA ASN A 60 4.15 -8.35 3.83
C ASN A 60 5.47 -8.84 3.19
N PRO A 61 6.18 -9.79 3.83
CA PRO A 61 7.49 -10.25 3.35
C PRO A 61 7.42 -10.86 1.95
N PHE A 62 6.32 -11.53 1.61
CA PHE A 62 6.14 -12.17 0.30
C PHE A 62 5.87 -11.15 -0.82
N GLN A 63 5.14 -10.07 -0.53
CA GLN A 63 4.94 -8.98 -1.46
C GLN A 63 6.25 -8.20 -1.67
N TYR A 64 6.97 -7.90 -0.58
CA TYR A 64 8.26 -7.22 -0.64
C TYR A 64 9.29 -8.05 -1.42
N GLY A 65 9.43 -9.34 -1.13
CA GLY A 65 10.36 -10.22 -1.85
C GLY A 65 10.08 -10.28 -3.36
N ARG A 66 8.82 -10.42 -3.77
CA ARG A 66 8.44 -10.38 -5.19
C ARG A 66 8.77 -9.04 -5.84
N PHE A 67 8.56 -7.94 -5.13
CA PHE A 67 8.92 -6.60 -5.58
C PHE A 67 10.43 -6.44 -5.81
N LYS A 68 11.26 -6.85 -4.84
CA LYS A 68 12.72 -6.78 -4.97
C LYS A 68 13.25 -7.68 -6.09
N LEU A 69 12.75 -8.91 -6.20
CA LEU A 69 13.09 -9.80 -7.31
C LEU A 69 12.73 -9.16 -8.67
N ARG A 70 11.60 -8.46 -8.74
CA ARG A 70 11.18 -7.77 -9.95
C ARG A 70 12.09 -6.59 -10.31
N GLN A 71 12.56 -5.82 -9.32
CA GLN A 71 13.56 -4.76 -9.53
C GLN A 71 14.85 -5.33 -10.13
N GLU A 72 15.35 -6.44 -9.59
CA GLU A 72 16.55 -7.13 -10.10
C GLU A 72 16.34 -7.64 -11.54
N MET A 73 15.21 -8.31 -11.81
CA MET A 73 14.90 -8.81 -13.16
C MET A 73 14.81 -7.71 -14.23
N LEU A 74 14.36 -6.52 -13.84
CA LEU A 74 14.26 -5.36 -14.73
C LEU A 74 15.54 -4.53 -14.76
N ASN A 75 16.50 -4.80 -13.87
CA ASN A 75 17.64 -3.94 -13.58
C ASN A 75 17.19 -2.48 -13.33
N ASN A 76 16.09 -2.30 -12.57
CA ASN A 76 15.50 -0.99 -12.30
C ASN A 76 15.22 -0.81 -10.80
N ASN A 77 16.04 0.05 -10.18
CA ASN A 77 15.93 0.39 -8.77
C ASN A 77 15.15 1.69 -8.50
N LEU A 78 14.64 2.36 -9.54
CA LEU A 78 13.84 3.57 -9.39
C LEU A 78 12.44 3.20 -8.87
N VAL A 79 12.04 3.89 -7.80
CA VAL A 79 10.77 3.66 -7.10
C VAL A 79 10.01 4.97 -6.98
N GLU A 80 8.76 4.96 -7.42
CA GLU A 80 7.77 6.00 -7.20
C GLU A 80 6.90 5.65 -6.00
N THR A 81 6.53 6.66 -5.21
CA THR A 81 5.43 6.53 -4.25
C THR A 81 4.14 6.91 -4.98
N VAL A 82 3.16 6.01 -4.96
CA VAL A 82 1.84 6.22 -5.56
C VAL A 82 0.74 5.87 -4.57
N PHE A 83 -0.47 6.36 -4.84
CA PHE A 83 -1.61 6.25 -3.93
C PHE A 83 -2.71 5.44 -4.59
N HIS A 84 -3.34 4.53 -3.84
CA HIS A 84 -4.47 3.73 -4.31
C HIS A 84 -5.61 3.77 -3.30
N VAL A 85 -6.78 4.25 -3.73
CA VAL A 85 -7.97 4.34 -2.89
C VAL A 85 -8.76 3.03 -2.99
N ILE A 86 -9.12 2.47 -1.84
CA ILE A 86 -9.98 1.29 -1.76
C ILE A 86 -11.06 1.46 -0.69
N HIS A 87 -12.12 0.68 -0.80
CA HIS A 87 -13.09 0.54 0.29
C HIS A 87 -12.48 -0.26 1.44
N VAL A 88 -12.75 0.11 2.70
CA VAL A 88 -12.17 -0.57 3.89
C VAL A 88 -12.46 -2.08 3.90
N ARG A 89 -13.64 -2.49 3.40
CA ARG A 89 -14.02 -3.92 3.29
C ARG A 89 -13.15 -4.73 2.31
N ASP A 90 -12.46 -4.08 1.38
CA ASP A 90 -11.55 -4.74 0.44
C ASP A 90 -10.08 -4.68 0.92
N LEU A 91 -9.80 -4.10 2.11
CA LEU A 91 -8.44 -3.95 2.63
C LEU A 91 -7.71 -5.28 2.78
N GLU A 92 -8.35 -6.28 3.38
CA GLU A 92 -7.74 -7.60 3.52
C GLU A 92 -7.38 -8.20 2.16
N THR A 93 -8.28 -8.07 1.19
CA THR A 93 -8.05 -8.53 -0.18
C THR A 93 -6.87 -7.80 -0.82
N ALA A 94 -6.78 -6.48 -0.68
CA ALA A 94 -5.70 -5.68 -1.23
C ALA A 94 -4.34 -6.09 -0.64
N LEU A 95 -4.27 -6.29 0.67
CA LEU A 95 -3.05 -6.65 1.38
C LEU A 95 -2.61 -8.10 1.13
N LYS A 96 -3.57 -9.03 1.03
CA LYS A 96 -3.29 -10.45 0.78
C LYS A 96 -2.93 -10.74 -0.68
N TYR A 97 -3.58 -10.05 -1.61
CA TYR A 97 -3.46 -10.33 -3.05
C TYR A 97 -2.82 -9.19 -3.85
N THR A 98 -2.08 -8.30 -3.19
CA THR A 98 -1.35 -7.20 -3.85
C THR A 98 -2.22 -6.40 -4.81
N CYS A 99 -3.33 -5.86 -4.30
CA CYS A 99 -4.30 -5.11 -5.08
C CYS A 99 -4.84 -5.86 -6.32
N ASP A 100 -5.14 -7.16 -6.22
CA ASP A 100 -5.80 -7.87 -7.30
C ASP A 100 -7.24 -7.35 -7.48
N TYR A 101 -7.43 -6.40 -8.40
CA TYR A 101 -8.72 -5.76 -8.66
C TYR A 101 -9.83 -6.77 -8.99
N ARG A 102 -9.50 -7.96 -9.51
CA ARG A 102 -10.47 -9.03 -9.81
C ARG A 102 -11.11 -9.62 -8.56
N ARG A 103 -10.52 -9.36 -7.39
CA ARG A 103 -10.97 -9.88 -6.10
C ARG A 103 -11.72 -8.84 -5.26
N TYR A 104 -11.72 -7.57 -5.67
CA TYR A 104 -12.46 -6.52 -4.99
C TYR A 104 -13.95 -6.72 -5.17
N LYS A 105 -14.71 -6.55 -4.08
CA LYS A 105 -16.17 -6.72 -4.09
C LYS A 105 -16.91 -5.41 -3.96
N ASN A 106 -16.24 -4.37 -3.48
CA ASN A 106 -16.81 -3.05 -3.20
C ASN A 106 -16.15 -2.01 -4.12
N GLY A 107 -15.87 -2.45 -5.36
CA GLY A 107 -15.06 -1.74 -6.33
C GLY A 107 -15.49 -0.28 -6.49
N TYR A 108 -14.49 0.59 -6.52
CA TYR A 108 -14.66 1.98 -6.93
C TYR A 108 -14.75 2.04 -8.45
N GLY A 109 -15.74 2.78 -8.99
CA GLY A 109 -16.14 2.81 -10.41
C GLY A 109 -14.97 3.03 -11.39
N PHE A 110 -15.00 2.56 -12.64
CA PHE A 110 -16.14 2.28 -13.52
C PHE A 110 -16.07 0.86 -14.09
N GLU A 111 -17.24 0.28 -14.38
CA GLU A 111 -17.38 -0.73 -15.43
C GLU A 111 -16.94 -0.12 -16.77
N THR A 112 -15.65 0.01 -17.06
CA THR A 112 -15.13 0.12 -18.43
C THR A 112 -13.60 0.15 -18.42
N VAL A 113 -13.03 -0.87 -19.08
CA VAL A 113 -11.75 -0.90 -19.80
C VAL A 113 -10.48 -0.68 -18.95
N ASN A 114 -9.67 -1.75 -18.84
CA ASN A 114 -8.31 -1.81 -18.25
C ASN A 114 -8.19 -2.06 -16.75
N LYS A 115 -8.76 -3.17 -16.28
CA LYS A 115 -8.09 -4.30 -15.59
C LYS A 115 -6.81 -4.09 -14.74
N HIS A 116 -6.59 -2.94 -14.09
CA HIS A 116 -5.47 -2.72 -13.15
C HIS A 116 -5.87 -1.77 -12.01
N PRO A 117 -5.19 -1.83 -10.84
CA PRO A 117 -5.35 -0.82 -9.80
C PRO A 117 -5.02 0.57 -10.34
N ARG A 118 -5.90 1.53 -10.09
CA ARG A 118 -5.63 2.93 -10.40
C ARG A 118 -4.68 3.50 -9.35
N PHE A 119 -3.54 4.00 -9.81
CA PHE A 119 -2.52 4.64 -9.00
C PHE A 119 -2.49 6.14 -9.31
N TYR A 120 -2.50 6.95 -8.26
CA TYR A 120 -2.37 8.40 -8.33
C TYR A 120 -0.95 8.81 -7.94
N SER A 121 -0.40 9.85 -8.56
CA SER A 121 0.96 10.35 -8.29
C SER A 121 1.09 11.07 -6.95
N ASP A 122 -0.02 11.63 -6.45
CA ASP A 122 -0.07 12.35 -5.19
C ASP A 122 -1.38 12.04 -4.44
N ALA A 123 -1.36 12.27 -3.12
CA ALA A 123 -2.50 11.97 -2.26
C ALA A 123 -3.70 12.89 -2.52
N GLN A 124 -3.46 14.13 -2.96
CA GLN A 124 -4.53 15.09 -3.22
C GLN A 124 -5.36 14.69 -4.45
N ASP A 125 -4.72 14.21 -5.51
CA ASP A 125 -5.40 13.67 -6.68
C ASP A 125 -6.21 12.40 -6.31
N ALA A 126 -5.63 11.52 -5.49
CA ALA A 126 -6.33 10.34 -4.96
C ALA A 126 -7.61 10.71 -4.20
N VAL A 127 -7.52 11.69 -3.29
CA VAL A 127 -8.66 12.18 -2.50
C VAL A 127 -9.69 12.89 -3.37
N SER A 128 -9.25 13.75 -4.30
CA SER A 128 -10.14 14.55 -5.16
C SER A 128 -10.95 13.70 -6.13
N ASN A 129 -10.40 12.55 -6.53
CA ASN A 129 -11.09 11.59 -7.40
C ASN A 129 -12.00 10.62 -6.63
N GLN A 130 -12.17 10.78 -5.31
CA GLN A 130 -13.05 9.96 -4.49
C GLN A 130 -14.40 10.69 -4.24
N PRO A 131 -15.57 9.99 -4.17
CA PRO A 131 -16.84 10.63 -3.89
C PRO A 131 -16.90 10.96 -2.40
N ALA A 132 -17.41 12.15 -2.08
CA ALA A 132 -17.49 12.64 -0.72
C ALA A 132 -18.26 11.71 0.24
N SER A 133 -19.19 10.89 -0.27
CA SER A 133 -19.94 9.90 0.52
C SER A 133 -19.11 8.72 0.99
N MET A 134 -17.94 8.48 0.38
CA MET A 134 -17.11 7.31 0.65
C MET A 134 -15.92 7.60 1.57
N VAL A 135 -15.61 8.86 1.88
CA VAL A 135 -14.38 9.24 2.61
C VAL A 135 -14.22 8.44 3.90
N ASN A 136 -15.30 8.29 4.67
CA ASN A 136 -15.26 7.55 5.94
C ASN A 136 -15.25 6.01 5.77
N ASN A 137 -15.52 5.53 4.56
CA ASN A 137 -15.58 4.11 4.19
C ASN A 137 -14.45 3.71 3.21
N SER A 138 -13.43 4.55 3.06
CA SER A 138 -12.24 4.24 2.29
C SER A 138 -10.99 4.29 3.16
N CYS A 139 -9.93 3.70 2.62
CA CYS A 139 -8.58 4.00 3.03
C CYS A 139 -7.71 4.22 1.79
N ILE A 140 -6.60 4.91 1.99
CA ILE A 140 -5.59 5.16 0.97
C ILE A 140 -4.39 4.26 1.25
N LEU A 141 -4.05 3.43 0.28
CA LEU A 141 -2.82 2.66 0.30
C LEU A 141 -1.69 3.54 -0.24
N VAL A 142 -0.61 3.66 0.51
CA VAL A 142 0.66 4.23 0.04
C VAL A 142 1.50 3.07 -0.49
N VAL A 143 1.85 3.16 -1.77
CA VAL A 143 2.40 2.05 -2.55
C VAL A 143 3.73 2.47 -3.15
N ASN A 144 4.75 1.65 -2.93
CA ASN A 144 6.01 1.78 -3.64
C ASN A 144 5.91 0.99 -4.93
N LYS A 145 6.09 1.68 -6.06
CA LYS A 145 5.94 1.13 -7.40
C LYS A 145 7.25 1.32 -8.17
N ILE A 146 7.68 0.32 -8.92
CA ILE A 146 8.81 0.46 -9.84
C ILE A 146 8.44 1.52 -10.89
N SER A 147 9.33 2.48 -11.12
CA SER A 147 9.09 3.56 -12.10
C SER A 147 8.81 3.01 -13.51
N GLY A 148 7.89 3.67 -14.21
CA GLY A 148 7.43 3.27 -15.55
C GLY A 148 6.09 2.52 -15.56
N GLU A 149 5.84 1.76 -16.63
CA GLU A 149 4.56 1.07 -16.84
C GLU A 149 4.40 -0.15 -15.92
N THR A 150 3.29 -0.20 -15.17
CA THR A 150 2.91 -1.37 -14.36
C THR A 150 2.41 -2.49 -15.27
N LYS A 151 3.10 -3.63 -15.28
CA LYS A 151 2.72 -4.84 -16.02
C LYS A 151 2.19 -5.94 -15.12
N THR A 152 2.66 -5.99 -13.88
CA THR A 152 2.39 -7.09 -12.95
C THR A 152 2.18 -6.58 -11.51
N GLN A 153 1.58 -7.43 -10.68
CA GLN A 153 1.44 -7.18 -9.24
C GLN A 153 2.78 -7.22 -8.48
N SER A 154 3.84 -7.72 -9.10
CA SER A 154 5.19 -7.69 -8.52
C SER A 154 5.89 -6.35 -8.78
N ASP A 155 5.30 -5.46 -9.59
CA ASP A 155 5.91 -4.15 -9.88
C ASP A 155 5.65 -3.14 -8.76
N TYR A 156 4.95 -3.53 -7.70
CA TYR A 156 4.68 -2.67 -6.56
C TYR A 156 4.46 -3.45 -5.26
N TYR A 157 4.67 -2.77 -4.13
CA TYR A 157 4.27 -3.27 -2.82
C TYR A 157 3.60 -2.19 -1.98
N ILE A 158 2.68 -2.59 -1.09
CA ILE A 158 1.95 -1.67 -0.21
C ILE A 158 2.82 -1.42 1.02
N GLN A 159 3.12 -0.16 1.31
CA GLN A 159 3.93 0.23 2.45
C GLN A 159 3.08 0.69 3.63
N TYR A 160 2.04 1.49 3.37
CA TYR A 160 1.15 2.01 4.41
C TYR A 160 -0.32 1.91 4.03
N VAL A 161 -1.16 1.84 5.06
CA VAL A 161 -2.61 2.05 4.99
C VAL A 161 -2.92 3.32 5.78
N VAL A 162 -3.54 4.29 5.13
CA VAL A 162 -3.90 5.59 5.73
C VAL A 162 -5.41 5.72 5.75
N PHE A 163 -5.96 5.94 6.94
CA PHE A 163 -7.38 6.21 7.13
C PHE A 163 -7.58 7.71 7.28
N LEU A 164 -8.50 8.27 6.51
CA LEU A 164 -8.79 9.70 6.49
C LEU A 164 -10.19 9.97 7.04
N ASN A 165 -10.37 11.12 7.69
CA ASN A 165 -11.66 11.63 8.13
C ASN A 165 -11.88 13.04 7.58
N LYS A 166 -13.14 13.42 7.36
CA LYS A 166 -13.51 14.81 7.03
C LYS A 166 -13.14 15.75 8.17
N LEU A 167 -12.70 16.96 7.82
CA LEU A 167 -12.69 18.09 8.76
C LEU A 167 -14.12 18.32 9.25
N GLN A 168 -14.31 18.37 10.58
CA GLN A 168 -15.57 18.77 11.20
C GLN A 168 -15.83 20.26 10.95
#